data_AF-A0A7I7JS37-F1
#
_entry.id   AF-A0A7I7JS37-F1
#
_cell.length_a   1.000
_cell.length_b   1.000
_cell.length_c   1.000
_cell.angle_alpha   90.00
_cell.angle_beta   90.00
_cell.angle_gamma   90.00
#
_symmetry.space_group_name_H-M   'P 1'
#
loop_
_entity.id
_entity.type
_entity.pdbx_description
1 polymer ?
#
loop_
_entity_poly.entity_id
_entity_poly.type
_entity_poly.pdbx_seq_one_letter_code
_entity_poly.pdbx_strand_id
1 'polypeptide(L)'
;MEVKIGVTDSSRELVINSAQTPDEVEELVVAALGKGTELLALTDDKGRRFLVQAAKIAYVEIGAADSRRVGFGIGSETIARANSS
;
A
#
# COMPACT_ATOMS: atom_id res chain seq x y z
N MET A 1 -2.50 -0.29 -1.25
CA MET A 1 -1.44 0.54 -0.63
C MET A 1 -0.15 0.33 -1.41
N GLU A 2 0.75 1.30 -1.41
CA GLU A 2 2.04 1.21 -2.10
C GLU A 2 3.12 0.70 -1.14
N VAL A 3 3.94 -0.25 -1.59
CA VAL A 3 5.14 -0.73 -0.89
C VAL A 3 6.35 -0.44 -1.78
N LYS A 4 7.37 0.23 -1.24
CA LYS A 4 8.66 0.39 -1.92
C LYS A 4 9.73 -0.41 -1.21
N ILE A 5 10.58 -1.08 -1.98
CA ILE A 5 11.71 -1.85 -1.46
C ILE A 5 12.99 -1.35 -2.11
N GLY A 6 13.90 -0.85 -1.28
CA GLY A 6 15.28 -0.58 -1.65
C GLY A 6 16.13 -1.83 -1.51
N VAL A 7 16.97 -2.11 -2.50
CA VAL A 7 17.88 -3.26 -2.51
C VAL A 7 19.33 -2.78 -2.52
N THR A 8 20.18 -3.33 -1.65
CA THR A 8 21.53 -2.80 -1.34
C THR A 8 22.44 -2.63 -2.57
N ASP A 9 22.31 -3.54 -3.55
CA ASP A 9 23.14 -3.56 -4.77
C ASP A 9 22.38 -3.03 -6.02
N SER A 10 21.26 -2.33 -5.82
CA SER A 10 20.41 -1.81 -6.91
C SER A 10 20.18 -0.31 -6.76
N SER A 11 20.33 0.43 -7.86
CA SER A 11 19.95 1.85 -7.93
C SER A 11 18.45 2.06 -8.13
N ARG A 12 17.69 0.99 -8.38
CA ARG A 12 16.24 1.04 -8.60
C ARG A 12 15.50 0.44 -7.40
N GLU A 13 14.42 1.11 -7.03
CA GLU A 13 13.44 0.59 -6.08
C GLU A 13 12.46 -0.36 -6.77
N LEU A 14 12.03 -1.38 -6.04
CA LEU A 14 10.89 -2.20 -6.41
C LEU A 14 9.62 -1.61 -5.80
N VAL A 15 8.67 -1.22 -6.65
CA VAL A 15 7.38 -0.65 -6.23
C VAL A 15 6.27 -1.66 -6.47
N ILE A 16 5.51 -1.96 -5.41
CA ILE A 16 4.45 -2.97 -5.39
C ILE A 16 3.18 -2.32 -4.88
N ASN A 17 2.11 -2.40 -5.66
CA ASN A 17 0.78 -1.99 -5.22
C ASN A 17 0.08 -3.20 -4.60
N SER A 18 0.06 -3.31 -3.28
CA SER A 18 -0.56 -4.43 -2.57
C SER A 18 -2.02 -4.12 -2.20
N ALA A 19 -2.86 -5.16 -2.22
CA ALA A 19 -4.20 -5.12 -1.68
C ALA A 19 -4.24 -5.33 -0.15
N GLN A 20 -3.10 -5.71 0.45
CA GLN A 20 -2.97 -5.90 1.89
C GLN A 20 -3.03 -4.57 2.64
N THR A 21 -3.34 -4.65 3.94
CA THR A 21 -3.28 -3.50 4.85
C THR A 21 -1.82 -3.18 5.24
N PRO A 22 -1.52 -1.95 5.70
CA PRO A 22 -0.18 -1.61 6.19
C PRO A 22 0.33 -2.56 7.28
N ASP A 23 -0.51 -2.89 8.25
CA ASP A 23 -0.15 -3.76 9.38
C ASP A 23 0.21 -5.17 8.90
N GLU A 24 -0.56 -5.75 7.98
CA GLU A 24 -0.25 -7.07 7.39
C GLU A 24 1.08 -7.06 6.62
N VAL A 25 1.39 -5.98 5.91
CA VAL A 25 2.67 -5.84 5.22
C VAL A 25 3.82 -5.69 6.22
N GLU A 26 3.64 -4.90 7.28
CA GLU A 26 4.63 -4.74 8.34
C GLU A 26 4.97 -6.08 9.01
N GLU A 27 3.96 -6.87 9.37
CA GLU A 27 4.16 -8.18 9.97
C GLU A 27 4.96 -9.12 9.06
N LEU A 28 4.67 -9.14 7.76
CA LEU A 28 5.41 -9.94 6.78
C LEU A 28 6.87 -9.49 6.66
N VAL A 29 7.11 -8.17 6.65
CA VAL A 29 8.46 -7.59 6.58
C VAL A 29 9.25 -7.94 7.85
N VAL A 30 8.67 -7.75 9.03
CA VAL A 30 9.31 -8.08 10.31
C VAL A 30 9.57 -9.58 10.42
N ALA A 31 8.64 -10.42 9.96
CA ALA A 31 8.85 -11.87 9.91
C ALA A 31 9.99 -12.25 8.95
N ALA A 32 10.10 -11.59 7.80
CA ALA A 32 11.18 -11.84 6.85
C ALA A 32 12.54 -11.44 7.41
N LEU A 33 12.65 -10.23 7.96
CA LEU A 33 13.92 -9.68 8.43
C LEU A 33 14.35 -10.23 9.80
N GLY A 34 13.40 -10.52 10.69
CA GLY A 34 13.69 -10.86 12.09
C GLY A 34 13.62 -12.35 12.43
N LYS A 35 12.80 -13.14 11.71
CA LYS A 35 12.54 -14.56 12.08
C LYS A 35 13.29 -15.57 11.22
N GLY A 36 14.27 -15.13 10.43
CA GLY A 36 15.14 -16.00 9.63
C GLY A 36 14.51 -16.51 8.33
N THR A 37 13.46 -15.86 7.83
CA THR A 37 12.95 -16.19 6.49
C THR A 37 13.88 -15.59 5.45
N GLU A 38 14.40 -16.40 4.54
CA GLU A 38 15.36 -15.91 3.52
C GLU A 38 14.70 -15.00 2.48
N LEU A 39 13.37 -15.08 2.33
CA LEU A 39 12.60 -14.36 1.33
C LEU A 39 11.44 -13.57 1.96
N LEU A 40 11.34 -12.29 1.62
CA LEU A 40 10.12 -11.51 1.72
C LEU A 40 9.24 -11.80 0.50
N ALA A 41 8.04 -12.32 0.74
CA ALA A 41 7.05 -12.56 -0.30
C ALA A 41 5.92 -11.54 -0.20
N LEU A 42 5.67 -10.80 -1.28
CA LEU A 42 4.56 -9.87 -1.39
C LEU A 42 3.73 -10.18 -2.62
N THR A 43 2.41 -9.95 -2.52
CA THR A 43 1.49 -10.09 -3.64
C THR A 43 0.90 -8.73 -3.98
N ASP A 44 0.89 -8.38 -5.26
CA ASP A 44 0.25 -7.16 -5.73
C ASP A 44 -1.25 -7.34 -5.94
N ASP A 45 -1.94 -6.25 -6.22
CA ASP A 45 -3.38 -6.18 -6.50
C ASP A 45 -3.82 -6.98 -7.74
N LYS A 46 -2.89 -7.37 -8.60
CA LYS A 46 -3.10 -8.20 -9.80
C LYS A 46 -2.78 -9.67 -9.56
N GLY A 47 -2.44 -10.05 -8.33
CA GLY A 47 -2.07 -11.42 -7.98
C GLY A 47 -0.66 -11.83 -8.41
N ARG A 48 0.18 -10.89 -8.87
CA ARG A 48 1.59 -11.16 -9.15
C ARG A 48 2.33 -11.29 -7.82
N ARG A 49 3.20 -12.30 -7.72
CA ARG A 49 4.03 -12.52 -6.54
C ARG A 49 5.45 -12.03 -6.77
N PHE A 50 5.95 -11.29 -5.79
CA PHE A 50 7.31 -10.79 -5.71
C PHE A 50 8.03 -11.52 -4.57
N LEU A 51 9.17 -12.11 -4.88
CA LEU A 51 10.04 -12.77 -3.89
C LEU A 51 11.35 -11.99 -3.85
N VAL A 52 11.68 -11.44 -2.68
CA VAL A 52 12.86 -10.60 -2.47
C VAL A 52 13.71 -11.22 -1.37
N GLN A 53 15.01 -11.37 -1.60
CA GLN A 53 15.93 -11.86 -0.58
C GLN A 53 16.00 -10.88 0.59
N ALA A 54 15.63 -11.34 1.78
CA ALA A 54 15.61 -10.52 3.00
C ALA A 54 16.99 -9.88 3.27
N ALA A 55 18.06 -10.65 3.07
CA ALA A 55 19.45 -10.21 3.26
C ALA A 55 19.91 -9.09 2.30
N LYS A 56 19.15 -8.82 1.24
CA LYS A 56 19.45 -7.78 0.24
C LYS A 56 18.56 -6.55 0.36
N ILE A 57 17.62 -6.55 1.30
CA ILE A 57 16.74 -5.41 1.55
C ILE A 57 17.53 -4.36 2.34
N ALA A 58 17.66 -3.17 1.77
CA ALA A 58 18.24 -2.02 2.46
C ALA A 58 17.18 -1.29 3.29
N TYR A 59 15.97 -1.17 2.78
CA TYR A 59 14.81 -0.60 3.47
C TYR A 59 13.51 -1.03 2.81
N VAL A 60 12.40 -0.88 3.57
CA VAL A 60 11.04 -1.03 3.07
C VAL A 60 10.24 0.21 3.50
N GLU A 61 9.60 0.87 2.53
CA GLU A 61 8.62 1.92 2.78
C GLU A 61 7.21 1.31 2.65
N ILE A 62 6.41 1.46 3.70
CA ILE A 62 5.00 1.02 3.74
C ILE A 62 4.14 2.28 3.61
N GLY A 63 3.51 2.46 2.46
CA GLY A 63 2.63 3.58 2.21
C GLY A 63 1.39 3.55 3.10
N ALA A 64 0.75 4.71 3.27
CA ALA A 64 -0.50 4.78 4.02
C ALA A 64 -1.58 3.87 3.41
N ALA A 65 -2.49 3.39 4.25
CA ALA A 65 -3.70 2.75 3.76
C ALA A 65 -4.40 3.69 2.76
N ASP A 66 -4.78 3.14 1.61
CA ASP A 66 -5.37 3.90 0.52
C ASP A 66 -6.74 4.43 0.98
N SER A 67 -6.73 5.62 1.57
CA SER A 67 -7.92 6.31 2.04
C SER A 67 -8.51 7.01 0.83
N ARG A 68 -9.08 6.21 -0.09
CA ARG A 68 -9.98 6.71 -1.12
C ARG A 68 -11.11 7.46 -0.42
N ARG A 69 -10.92 8.76 -0.25
CA ARG A 69 -11.93 9.68 0.27
C ARG A 69 -12.99 9.74 -0.81
N VAL A 70 -14.05 8.96 -0.64
CA VAL A 70 -15.25 9.10 -1.48
C VAL A 70 -15.81 10.49 -1.25
N GLY A 71 -15.56 11.39 -2.20
CA GLY A 71 -16.22 12.68 -2.25
C GLY A 71 -17.67 12.46 -2.62
N PHE A 72 -18.54 12.26 -1.62
CA PHE A 72 -19.96 12.52 -1.80
C PHE A 72 -20.11 14.03 -1.95
N GLY A 73 -19.97 14.52 -3.18
CA GLY A 73 -20.45 15.83 -3.59
C GLY A 73 -21.96 15.85 -3.53
N ILE A 74 -22.53 15.86 -2.33
CA ILE A 74 -23.84 16.47 -2.11
C ILE A 74 -23.64 17.98 -2.21
N GLY A 75 -23.53 18.45 -3.45
CA GLY A 75 -23.78 19.84 -3.78
C GLY A 75 -25.25 20.11 -3.49
N SER A 76 -25.52 20.49 -2.24
CA SER A 76 -26.46 21.53 -1.83
C SER A 76 -27.75 21.62 -2.65
N GLU A 77 -28.80 20.97 -2.15
CA GLU A 77 -30.13 21.59 -2.02
C GLU A 77 -30.53 22.54 -3.16
N THR A 78 -30.81 21.98 -4.34
CA THR A 78 -31.59 22.66 -5.37
C THR A 78 -33.01 22.84 -4.83
N ILE A 79 -33.22 23.99 -4.16
CA ILE A 79 -34.44 24.80 -4.10
C ILE A 79 -35.73 24.05 -3.73
N ALA A 80 -35.88 23.74 -2.44
CA ALA A 80 -37.20 23.73 -1.82
C ALA A 80 -37.61 25.17 -1.48
N ARG A 81 -38.60 25.68 -2.25
CA ARG A 81 -39.66 26.61 -1.80
C ARG A 81 -39.25 28.04 -1.34
N ALA A 82 -39.52 29.03 -2.18
CA ALA A 82 -40.06 30.33 -1.75
C ALA A 82 -40.64 31.13 -2.94
N ASN A 83 -41.77 31.81 -2.72
CA ASN A 83 -42.59 32.66 -3.63
C ASN A 83 -43.58 31.86 -4.49
N SER A 84 -44.86 31.61 -4.14
CA SER A 84 -45.89 32.42 -3.46
C SER A 84 -46.13 33.80 -4.08
N SER A 85 -46.91 33.81 -5.17
CA SER A 85 -48.08 34.67 -5.43
C SER A 85 -48.74 34.28 -6.76
#